data_AF-V5GSE6-F1
#
_entry.id   AF-V5GSE6-F1
#
_cell.length_a   1.000
_cell.length_b   1.000
_cell.length_c   1.000
_cell.angle_alpha   90.00
_cell.angle_beta   90.00
_cell.angle_gamma   90.00
#
_symmetry.space_group_name_H-M   'P 1'
#
loop_
_entity.id
_entity.type
_entity.pdbx_description
1 polymer ?
#
loop_
_entity_poly.entity_id
_entity_poly.type
_entity_poly.pdbx_seq_one_letter_code
_entity_poly.pdbx_strand_id
1 'polypeptide(L)'
;ALSNVEEINNYFASNCSNANTVLDVDILNNYLYNTLHVNNSFTIQMTSDIEMFQTLLSIKSKALGPDNISLDMLLYCCPYVLPYLTHIFNFCIENNVYPSVWKRSLVIPLPKVNNPEQLSDLRPISLLCVLSKVFEKILANQIRQC
;
A
#
# COMPACT_ATOMS: atom_id res chain seq x y z
N ALA A 1 -18.81 10.20 23.38
CA ALA A 1 -17.35 10.34 23.42
C ALA A 1 -16.65 10.10 22.07
N LEU A 2 -17.37 10.17 20.93
CA LEU A 2 -16.79 10.03 19.57
C LEU A 2 -17.11 11.21 18.64
N SER A 3 -17.51 12.36 19.19
CA SER A 3 -17.86 13.55 18.40
C SER A 3 -16.66 14.42 18.04
N ASN A 4 -15.52 14.24 18.70
CA ASN A 4 -14.29 15.00 18.45
C ASN A 4 -13.39 14.27 17.45
N VAL A 5 -13.31 14.80 16.22
CA VAL A 5 -12.52 14.22 15.13
C VAL A 5 -11.01 14.28 15.44
N GLU A 6 -10.56 15.31 16.16
CA GLU A 6 -9.15 15.49 16.48
C GLU A 6 -8.68 14.51 17.55
N GLU A 7 -9.54 14.18 18.53
CA GLU A 7 -9.28 13.09 19.48
C GLU A 7 -9.12 11.74 18.79
N ILE A 8 -10.00 11.42 17.82
CA ILE A 8 -9.90 10.19 17.03
C ILE A 8 -8.59 10.16 16.23
N ASN A 9 -8.24 11.28 15.59
CA ASN A 9 -7.00 11.38 14.82
C ASN A 9 -5.76 11.18 15.70
N ASN A 10 -5.69 11.88 16.84
CA ASN A 10 -4.57 11.77 17.78
C ASN A 10 -4.46 10.36 18.36
N TYR A 11 -5.58 9.71 18.67
CA TYR A 11 -5.60 8.32 19.13
C TYR A 11 -4.97 7.37 18.10
N PHE A 12 -5.40 7.44 16.84
CA PHE A 12 -4.82 6.57 15.81
C PHE A 12 -3.38 6.92 15.45
N ALA A 13 -3.01 8.20 15.45
CA ALA A 13 -1.64 8.63 15.21
C ALA A 13 -0.68 8.10 16.29
N SER A 14 -1.10 8.16 17.56
CA SER A 14 -0.29 7.69 18.70
C SER A 14 0.00 6.19 18.67
N ASN A 15 -0.90 5.38 18.09
CA ASN A 15 -0.67 3.94 17.90
C ASN A 15 0.50 3.66 16.95
N CYS A 16 0.79 4.55 16.00
CA CYS A 16 1.95 4.42 15.12
C CYS A 16 3.25 4.88 15.79
N SER A 17 3.17 5.83 16.73
CA SER A 17 4.32 6.37 17.46
C SER A 17 4.88 5.41 18.52
N ASN A 18 4.05 4.50 19.03
CA ASN A 18 4.44 3.52 20.05
C ASN A 18 5.12 2.25 19.48
N ALA A 19 5.34 2.18 18.16
CA ALA A 19 6.23 1.19 17.59
C ALA A 19 7.66 1.55 18.02
N ASN A 20 8.14 0.91 19.09
CA ASN A 20 9.51 1.08 19.58
C ASN A 20 10.49 0.96 18.40
N THR A 21 11.08 2.08 17.99
CA THR A 21 12.14 2.18 16.98
C THR A 21 13.49 1.67 17.51
N VAL A 22 13.50 0.93 18.61
CA VAL A 22 14.72 0.28 19.09
C VAL A 22 14.98 -0.85 18.10
N LEU A 23 15.97 -0.66 17.24
CA LEU A 23 16.50 -1.74 16.42
C LEU A 23 16.86 -2.89 17.36
N ASP A 24 16.16 -4.00 17.23
CA ASP A 24 16.56 -5.23 17.91
C ASP A 24 17.79 -5.77 17.17
N VAL A 25 18.96 -5.43 17.73
CA VAL A 25 20.27 -5.76 17.16
C VAL A 25 20.45 -7.28 17.07
N ASP A 26 19.86 -8.04 17.99
CA ASP A 26 19.94 -9.50 17.99
C ASP A 26 19.13 -10.09 16.83
N ILE A 27 17.94 -9.54 16.54
CA ILE A 27 17.15 -9.90 15.36
C ILE A 27 17.92 -9.54 14.07
N LEU A 28 18.50 -8.33 13.99
CA LEU A 28 19.26 -7.92 12.81
C LEU A 28 20.47 -8.84 12.58
N ASN A 29 21.23 -9.13 13.63
CA ASN A 29 22.35 -10.05 13.57
C ASN A 29 21.89 -11.44 13.12
N ASN A 30 20.77 -11.94 13.65
CA ASN A 30 20.22 -13.22 13.22
C ASN A 30 19.96 -13.25 11.70
N TYR A 31 19.33 -12.21 11.14
CA TYR A 31 19.13 -12.12 9.70
C TYR A 31 20.44 -12.08 8.91
N LEU A 32 21.44 -11.30 9.36
CA LEU A 32 22.72 -11.17 8.68
C LEU A 32 23.50 -12.49 8.68
N TYR A 33 23.57 -13.18 9.82
CA TYR A 33 24.36 -14.41 9.98
C TYR A 33 23.65 -15.66 9.44
N ASN A 34 22.31 -15.66 9.41
CA ASN A 34 21.51 -16.75 8.84
C ASN A 34 20.97 -16.43 7.44
N THR A 35 21.54 -15.44 6.75
CA THR A 35 21.21 -15.21 5.34
C THR A 35 21.59 -16.48 4.57
N LEU A 36 20.59 -17.22 4.10
CA LEU A 36 20.85 -18.36 3.22
C LEU A 36 21.65 -17.82 2.02
N HIS A 37 22.83 -18.39 1.77
CA HIS A 37 23.57 -18.16 0.54
C HIS A 37 22.81 -18.85 -0.60
N VAL A 38 21.72 -18.24 -1.06
CA VAL A 38 20.91 -18.75 -2.16
C VAL A 38 21.58 -18.32 -3.46
N ASN A 39 21.91 -19.29 -4.32
CA ASN A 39 22.47 -19.03 -5.65
C ASN A 39 21.43 -18.44 -6.64
N ASN A 40 20.18 -18.27 -6.22
CA ASN A 40 19.12 -17.67 -7.00
C ASN A 40 18.88 -16.25 -6.49
N SER A 41 19.21 -15.26 -7.32
CA SER A 41 18.80 -13.88 -7.06
C SER A 41 17.41 -13.65 -7.63
N PHE A 42 16.50 -13.15 -6.80
CA PHE A 42 15.24 -12.60 -7.27
C PHE A 42 15.47 -11.15 -7.70
N THR A 43 14.95 -10.80 -8.87
CA THR A 43 14.91 -9.41 -9.34
C THR A 43 13.52 -9.11 -9.83
N ILE A 44 12.97 -7.97 -9.40
CA ILE A 44 11.68 -7.49 -9.89
C ILE A 44 11.81 -7.16 -11.38
N GLN A 45 10.91 -7.70 -12.17
CA GLN A 45 10.85 -7.50 -13.61
C GLN A 45 9.90 -6.35 -13.95
N MET A 46 10.21 -5.66 -15.05
CA MET A 46 9.30 -4.69 -15.65
C MET A 46 7.95 -5.32 -15.98
N THR A 47 6.89 -4.52 -15.92
CA THR A 47 5.53 -4.90 -16.27
C THR A 47 5.16 -4.47 -17.69
N SER A 48 4.21 -5.18 -18.29
CA SER A 48 3.64 -4.87 -19.61
C SER A 48 2.29 -4.17 -19.48
N ASP A 49 1.84 -3.49 -20.54
CA ASP A 49 0.50 -2.89 -20.60
C ASP A 49 -0.61 -3.93 -20.34
N ILE A 50 -0.43 -5.16 -20.83
CA ILE A 50 -1.39 -6.25 -20.64
C ILE A 50 -1.47 -6.63 -19.16
N GLU A 51 -0.33 -6.85 -18.50
CA GLU A 51 -0.28 -7.20 -17.08
C GLU A 51 -0.81 -6.04 -16.21
N MET A 52 -0.43 -4.80 -16.54
CA MET A 52 -0.92 -3.61 -15.86
C MET A 52 -2.45 -3.51 -15.96
N PHE A 53 -3.02 -3.70 -17.15
CA PHE A 53 -4.47 -3.67 -17.35
C PHE A 53 -5.19 -4.81 -16.62
N GLN A 54 -4.66 -6.04 -16.72
CA GLN A 54 -5.21 -7.19 -15.99
C GLN A 54 -5.19 -6.96 -14.47
N THR A 55 -4.11 -6.38 -13.96
CA THR A 55 -3.99 -6.07 -12.53
C THR A 55 -5.00 -4.99 -12.14
N LEU A 56 -5.16 -3.94 -12.95
CA LEU A 56 -6.15 -2.89 -12.72
C LEU A 56 -7.58 -3.47 -12.62
N LEU A 57 -7.97 -4.34 -13.55
CA LEU A 57 -9.27 -5.04 -13.53
C LEU A 57 -9.45 -5.94 -12.31
N SER A 58 -8.36 -6.47 -11.77
CA SER A 58 -8.39 -7.37 -10.61
C SER A 58 -8.54 -6.64 -9.26
N ILE A 59 -8.48 -5.31 -9.22
CA ILE A 59 -8.70 -4.51 -8.02
C ILE A 59 -10.19 -4.49 -7.69
N LYS A 60 -10.55 -4.97 -6.49
CA LYS A 60 -11.95 -5.03 -6.03
C LYS A 60 -12.41 -3.79 -5.25
N SER A 61 -11.47 -3.07 -4.66
CA SER A 61 -11.78 -1.92 -3.81
C SER A 61 -12.08 -0.68 -4.64
N LYS A 62 -13.25 -0.07 -4.41
CA LYS A 62 -13.64 1.23 -4.99
C LYS A 62 -13.25 2.43 -4.12
N ALA A 63 -12.52 2.21 -3.03
CA ALA A 63 -12.13 3.28 -2.12
C ALA A 63 -11.15 4.26 -2.79
N LEU A 64 -11.40 5.55 -2.59
CA LEU A 64 -10.52 6.63 -3.04
C LEU A 64 -9.41 6.84 -2.02
N GLY A 65 -8.19 6.95 -2.52
CA GLY A 65 -7.04 7.37 -1.73
C GLY A 65 -7.00 8.89 -1.55
N PRO A 66 -5.94 9.42 -0.93
CA PRO A 66 -5.75 10.86 -0.74
C PRO A 66 -5.55 11.65 -2.04
N ASP A 67 -5.36 10.98 -3.18
CA ASP A 67 -5.25 11.58 -4.52
C ASP A 67 -6.60 11.80 -5.21
N ASN A 68 -7.70 11.31 -4.63
CA ASN A 68 -9.05 11.35 -5.20
C ASN A 68 -9.19 10.69 -6.60
N ILE A 69 -8.26 9.80 -6.96
CA ILE A 69 -8.35 9.04 -8.23
C ILE A 69 -9.09 7.73 -7.98
N SER A 70 -10.25 7.56 -8.61
CA SER A 70 -11.03 6.33 -8.50
C SER A 70 -10.59 5.26 -9.49
N LEU A 71 -10.87 3.99 -9.18
CA LEU A 71 -10.65 2.89 -10.10
C LEU A 71 -11.47 3.06 -11.39
N ASP A 72 -12.73 3.49 -11.24
CA ASP A 72 -13.63 3.69 -12.37
C ASP A 72 -13.08 4.77 -13.33
N MET A 73 -12.54 5.89 -12.80
CA MET A 73 -11.89 6.92 -13.62
C MET A 73 -10.71 6.37 -14.42
N LEU A 74 -9.84 5.57 -13.78
CA LEU A 74 -8.70 4.95 -14.47
C LEU A 74 -9.16 3.97 -15.55
N LEU A 75 -10.20 3.17 -15.29
CA LEU A 75 -10.75 2.24 -16.27
C LEU A 75 -11.37 2.95 -17.47
N TYR A 76 -12.10 4.06 -17.26
CA TYR A 76 -12.64 4.87 -18.35
C TYR A 76 -11.54 5.52 -19.20
N CYS A 77 -10.47 6.00 -18.57
CA CYS A 77 -9.35 6.64 -19.27
C CYS A 77 -8.32 5.64 -19.81
N CYS A 78 -8.43 4.36 -19.45
CA CYS A 78 -7.42 3.33 -19.69
C CYS A 78 -6.92 3.26 -21.14
N PRO A 79 -7.78 3.35 -22.18
CA PRO A 79 -7.32 3.34 -23.58
C PRO A 79 -6.28 4.42 -23.92
N TYR A 80 -6.22 5.50 -23.14
CA TYR A 80 -5.31 6.62 -23.35
C TYR A 80 -4.17 6.67 -22.34
N VAL A 81 -4.42 6.27 -21.08
CA VAL A 81 -3.45 6.44 -19.99
C VAL A 81 -2.59 5.21 -19.71
N LEU A 82 -3.02 4.02 -20.17
CA LEU A 82 -2.35 2.76 -19.83
C LEU A 82 -0.84 2.74 -20.15
N PRO A 83 -0.38 3.15 -21.34
CA PRO A 83 1.06 3.14 -21.63
C PRO A 83 1.88 4.04 -20.71
N TYR A 84 1.29 5.18 -20.29
CA TYR A 84 1.93 6.11 -19.37
C TYR A 84 1.98 5.56 -17.94
N LEU A 85 0.92 4.86 -17.50
CA LEU A 85 0.92 4.20 -16.19
C LEU A 85 1.99 3.09 -16.14
N THR A 86 2.08 2.27 -17.19
CA THR A 86 3.11 1.23 -17.33
C THR A 86 4.51 1.85 -17.31
N HIS A 87 4.72 2.93 -18.06
CA HIS A 87 6.01 3.64 -18.04
C HIS A 87 6.37 4.14 -16.65
N ILE A 88 5.42 4.74 -15.91
CA ILE A 88 5.65 5.19 -14.53
C ILE A 88 6.03 4.01 -13.63
N PHE A 89 5.36 2.86 -13.77
CA PHE A 89 5.62 1.67 -12.95
C PHE A 89 7.00 1.09 -13.23
N ASN A 90 7.37 0.97 -14.51
CA ASN A 90 8.70 0.50 -14.91
C ASN A 90 9.79 1.45 -14.46
N PHE A 91 9.57 2.76 -14.57
CA PHE A 91 10.49 3.76 -14.01
C PHE A 91 10.70 3.56 -12.50
N CYS A 92 9.62 3.30 -11.75
CA CYS A 92 9.69 3.03 -10.31
C CYS A 92 10.52 1.76 -10.01
N ILE A 93 10.33 0.69 -10.79
CA ILE A 93 11.06 -0.57 -10.65
C ILE A 93 12.55 -0.38 -10.95
N GLU A 94 12.88 0.20 -12.12
CA GLU A 94 14.26 0.39 -12.57
C GLU A 94 15.07 1.29 -11.62
N ASN A 95 14.42 2.31 -11.07
CA ASN A 95 15.08 3.30 -10.20
C ASN A 95 14.96 2.97 -8.71
N ASN A 96 14.30 1.86 -8.34
CA ASN A 96 14.01 1.51 -6.95
C ASN A 96 13.30 2.64 -6.17
N VAL A 97 12.41 3.36 -6.84
CA VAL A 97 11.68 4.49 -6.27
C VAL A 97 10.22 4.12 -6.06
N TYR A 98 9.72 4.41 -4.86
CA TYR A 98 8.28 4.37 -4.58
C TYR A 98 7.74 5.80 -4.41
N PRO A 99 6.77 6.25 -5.23
CA PRO A 99 6.24 7.61 -5.19
C PRO A 99 5.75 8.04 -3.81
N SER A 100 6.10 9.25 -3.38
CA SER A 100 5.73 9.78 -2.06
C SER A 100 4.22 9.86 -1.86
N VAL A 101 3.45 10.20 -2.89
CA VAL A 101 1.98 10.21 -2.83
C VAL A 101 1.40 8.84 -2.51
N TRP A 102 2.01 7.77 -3.02
CA TRP A 102 1.58 6.39 -2.79
C TRP A 102 1.95 5.87 -1.40
N LYS A 103 2.83 6.56 -0.66
CA LYS A 103 3.18 6.24 0.74
C LYS A 103 2.14 6.75 1.74
N ARG A 104 1.16 7.51 1.26
CA ARG A 104 0.11 8.13 2.08
C ARG A 104 -1.19 7.36 1.94
N SER A 105 -1.96 7.33 3.03
CA SER A 105 -3.31 6.80 3.06
C SER A 105 -4.25 7.79 3.74
N LEU A 106 -5.54 7.67 3.44
CA LEU A 106 -6.58 8.30 4.25
C LEU A 106 -7.04 7.31 5.31
N VAL A 107 -6.89 7.65 6.60
CA VAL A 107 -7.31 6.78 7.70
C VAL A 107 -8.76 7.09 8.08
N ILE A 108 -9.64 6.10 7.95
CA ILE A 108 -11.05 6.23 8.31
C ILE A 108 -11.36 5.41 9.58
N PRO A 109 -11.98 6.00 10.62
CA PRO A 109 -12.51 5.26 11.76
C PRO A 109 -13.72 4.42 11.33
N LEU A 110 -13.65 3.10 11.53
CA LEU A 110 -14.81 2.21 11.39
C LEU A 110 -15.20 1.59 12.73
N PRO A 111 -16.51 1.50 13.06
CA PRO A 111 -16.97 0.77 14.24
C PRO A 111 -16.57 -0.71 14.21
N LYS A 112 -16.08 -1.22 15.34
CA LYS A 112 -15.91 -2.66 15.61
C LYS A 112 -17.18 -3.29 16.17
N VAL A 113 -17.96 -2.50 16.90
CA VAL A 113 -19.20 -2.92 17.59
C VAL A 113 -20.37 -2.02 17.18
N ASN A 114 -21.59 -2.50 17.46
CA ASN A 114 -22.79 -1.68 17.32
C ASN A 114 -22.78 -0.58 18.38
N ASN A 115 -23.04 0.68 17.99
CA ASN A 115 -23.02 1.85 18.87
C ASN A 115 -21.69 2.02 19.63
N PRO A 116 -20.59 2.37 18.92
CA PRO A 116 -19.31 2.57 19.57
C PRO A 116 -19.38 3.75 20.55
N GLU A 117 -18.81 3.57 21.76
CA GLU A 117 -18.80 4.61 22.79
C GLU A 117 -17.39 5.10 23.09
N GLN A 118 -16.38 4.24 22.90
CA GLN A 118 -14.97 4.51 23.17
C GLN A 118 -14.12 4.52 21.90
N LEU A 119 -12.94 5.18 21.96
CA LEU A 119 -11.99 5.22 20.84
C LEU A 119 -11.47 3.82 20.46
N SER A 120 -11.33 2.93 21.44
CA SER A 120 -10.96 1.52 21.28
C SER A 120 -11.99 0.70 20.50
N ASP A 121 -13.26 1.13 20.49
CA ASP A 121 -14.36 0.52 19.73
C ASP A 121 -14.27 0.83 18.23
N LEU A 122 -13.35 1.72 17.83
CA LEU A 122 -13.06 2.02 16.44
C LEU A 122 -11.82 1.26 15.97
N ARG A 123 -11.82 0.83 14.71
CA ARG A 123 -10.64 0.34 14.01
C ARG A 123 -10.26 1.32 12.90
N PRO A 124 -8.97 1.63 12.71
CA PRO A 124 -8.53 2.42 11.58
C PRO A 124 -8.54 1.55 10.31
N ILE A 125 -9.08 2.06 9.21
CA ILE A 125 -8.85 1.51 7.87
C ILE A 125 -8.10 2.53 7.03
N SER A 126 -6.97 2.11 6.45
CA SER A 126 -6.19 2.89 5.50
C SER A 126 -6.75 2.75 4.09
N LEU A 127 -7.23 3.85 3.52
CA LEU A 127 -7.58 3.94 2.11
C LEU A 127 -6.35 4.39 1.31
N LEU A 128 -5.85 3.48 0.48
CA LEU A 128 -4.68 3.69 -0.38
C LEU A 128 -5.07 4.21 -1.76
N CYS A 129 -4.16 4.95 -2.40
CA CYS A 129 -4.23 5.30 -3.82
C CYS A 129 -4.46 4.04 -4.66
N VAL A 130 -5.26 4.14 -5.72
CA VAL A 130 -5.52 2.98 -6.59
C VAL A 130 -4.23 2.49 -7.25
N LEU A 131 -3.41 3.40 -7.75
CA LEU A 131 -2.14 3.06 -8.39
C LEU A 131 -1.14 2.41 -7.42
N SER A 132 -1.11 2.82 -6.15
CA SER A 132 -0.34 2.14 -5.09
C SER A 132 -0.75 0.67 -4.97
N LYS A 133 -2.06 0.40 -4.86
CA LYS A 133 -2.62 -0.96 -4.77
C LYS A 133 -2.27 -1.82 -5.99
N VAL A 134 -2.29 -1.24 -7.18
CA VAL A 134 -1.94 -1.94 -8.42
C VAL A 134 -0.45 -2.27 -8.45
N PHE A 135 0.41 -1.30 -8.11
CA PHE A 135 1.85 -1.49 -8.09
C PHE A 135 2.25 -2.59 -7.10
N GLU A 136 1.80 -2.50 -5.85
CA GLU A 136 2.06 -3.52 -4.84
C GLU A 136 1.59 -4.92 -5.27
N LYS A 137 0.46 -5.01 -5.97
CA LYS A 137 -0.07 -6.29 -6.45
C LYS A 137 0.80 -6.90 -7.55
N ILE A 138 1.34 -6.10 -8.47
CA ILE A 138 2.30 -6.58 -9.48
C ILE A 138 3.55 -7.13 -8.79
N LEU A 139 4.15 -6.36 -7.88
CA LEU A 139 5.35 -6.80 -7.15
C LEU A 139 5.08 -8.08 -6.33
N ALA A 140 3.95 -8.13 -5.62
CA ALA A 140 3.55 -9.28 -4.82
C ALA A 140 3.34 -10.54 -5.67
N ASN A 141 2.80 -10.41 -6.89
CA ASN A 141 2.65 -11.53 -7.80
C ASN A 141 4.01 -12.09 -8.23
N GLN A 142 4.99 -11.24 -8.51
CA GLN A 142 6.34 -11.69 -8.88
C GLN A 142 7.05 -12.38 -7.71
N ILE A 143 6.93 -11.82 -6.50
CA ILE A 143 7.52 -12.42 -5.28
C ILE A 143 6.93 -13.80 -5.01
N ARG A 144 5.63 -14.01 -5.24
CA ARG A 144 4.95 -15.30 -5.03
C ARG A 144 5.26 -16.37 -6.07
N GLN A 145 5.84 -15.98 -7.21
CA GLN A 145 6.24 -16.89 -8.27
C GLN A 145 7.68 -17.43 -8.09
N CYS A 146 8.39 -16.93 -7.07
CA CYS A 146 9.68 -17.45 -6.62
C CYS A 146 9.48 -18.60 -5.64
#